data_AF-A0A327YF13-F1
#
_entry.id   AF-A0A327YF13-F1
#
_cell.length_a   1.000
_cell.length_b   1.000
_cell.length_c   1.000
_cell.angle_alpha   90.00
_cell.angle_beta   90.00
_cell.angle_gamma   90.00
#
_symmetry.space_group_name_H-M   'P 1'
#
loop_
_entity.id
_entity.type
_entity.pdbx_description
1 polymer ?
#
loop_
_entity_poly.entity_id
_entity_poly.type
_entity_poly.pdbx_seq_one_letter_code
_entity_poly.pdbx_strand_id
1 'polypeptide(L)'
;MTLIFNEHHILWIAYHLKGASISEIAKFGVMHVSTAFNFSKKLEERGLLSFSKKESDKRNTYIELTEKGEEILLKLMESYDPTQNAVFNGALPLRDLYGKFPEILEMMCIIRNIYGDDFMQIFEKSFENIENDFVEKNGKLLKRKESKETKEEPVTHS
;
A
#
# COMPACT_ATOMS: atom_id res chain seq x y z
N MET A 1 6.34 -5.87 -17.49
CA MET A 1 5.94 -6.83 -16.43
C MET A 1 4.45 -6.65 -16.22
N THR A 2 3.64 -7.70 -16.33
CA THR A 2 2.21 -7.62 -16.02
C THR A 2 1.99 -8.13 -14.59
N LEU A 3 1.25 -7.38 -13.78
CA LEU A 3 0.74 -7.83 -12.49
C LEU A 3 -0.78 -7.97 -12.63
N ILE A 4 -1.31 -9.07 -12.11
CA ILE A 4 -2.77 -9.19 -11.96
C ILE A 4 -3.23 -8.45 -10.69
N PHE A 5 -4.52 -8.15 -10.59
CA PHE A 5 -5.09 -7.37 -9.48
C PHE A 5 -4.65 -7.87 -8.09
N ASN A 6 -4.74 -9.17 -7.83
CA ASN A 6 -4.36 -9.74 -6.54
C ASN A 6 -2.86 -9.59 -6.24
N GLU A 7 -1.99 -9.73 -7.25
CA GLU A 7 -0.55 -9.53 -7.06
C GLU A 7 -0.23 -8.08 -6.72
N HIS A 8 -0.83 -7.13 -7.45
CA HIS A 8 -0.70 -5.70 -7.16
C HIS A 8 -1.21 -5.37 -5.74
N HIS A 9 -2.38 -5.91 -5.37
CA HIS A 9 -2.99 -5.67 -4.06
C HIS A 9 -2.10 -6.20 -2.92
N ILE A 10 -1.46 -7.35 -3.10
CA ILE A 10 -0.52 -7.89 -2.11
C ILE A 10 0.70 -6.97 -1.94
N LEU A 11 1.29 -6.46 -3.02
CA LEU A 11 2.41 -5.52 -2.93
C LEU A 11 2.01 -4.24 -2.19
N TRP A 12 0.81 -3.73 -2.48
CA TRP A 12 0.25 -2.55 -1.83
C TRP A 12 0.06 -2.74 -0.31
N ILE A 13 -0.55 -3.86 0.09
CA ILE A 13 -0.75 -4.19 1.51
C ILE A 13 0.61 -4.34 2.22
N ALA A 14 1.55 -5.06 1.61
CA ALA A 14 2.88 -5.26 2.20
C ALA A 14 3.65 -3.94 2.36
N TYR A 15 3.53 -3.01 1.40
CA TYR A 15 4.12 -1.67 1.46
C TYR A 15 3.57 -0.88 2.64
N HIS A 16 2.24 -0.71 2.72
CA HIS A 16 1.64 0.15 3.73
C HIS A 16 1.68 -0.43 5.14
N LEU A 17 1.72 -1.76 5.28
CA LEU A 17 1.90 -2.39 6.59
C LEU A 17 3.36 -2.44 7.04
N LYS A 18 4.32 -2.13 6.16
CA LYS A 18 5.77 -2.32 6.38
C LYS A 18 6.07 -3.77 6.72
N GLY A 19 5.56 -4.66 5.88
CA GLY A 19 5.52 -6.11 6.09
C GLY A 19 4.19 -6.58 6.67
N ALA A 20 3.70 -7.71 6.18
CA ALA A 20 2.38 -8.25 6.54
C ALA A 20 2.40 -9.77 6.65
N SER A 21 1.62 -10.34 7.57
CA SER A 21 1.37 -11.78 7.60
C SER A 21 0.43 -12.21 6.46
N ILE A 22 0.50 -13.49 6.08
CA ILE A 22 -0.43 -14.06 5.08
C ILE A 22 -1.90 -13.89 5.49
N SER A 23 -2.20 -13.97 6.79
CA SER A 23 -3.55 -13.78 7.32
C SER A 23 -4.03 -12.33 7.17
N GLU A 24 -3.15 -11.35 7.41
CA GLU A 24 -3.47 -9.93 7.19
C GLU A 24 -3.71 -9.65 5.71
N ILE A 25 -2.91 -10.22 4.81
CA ILE A 25 -3.10 -10.09 3.37
C ILE A 25 -4.42 -10.70 2.92
N ALA A 26 -4.77 -11.86 3.45
CA ALA A 26 -6.05 -12.50 3.17
C ALA A 26 -7.22 -11.60 3.59
N LYS A 27 -7.14 -11.06 4.82
CA LYS A 27 -8.15 -10.18 5.38
C LYS A 27 -8.29 -8.88 4.58
N PHE A 28 -7.22 -8.10 4.44
CA PHE A 28 -7.25 -6.79 3.79
C PHE A 28 -7.40 -6.88 2.26
N GLY A 29 -6.87 -7.96 1.67
CA GLY A 29 -7.01 -8.26 0.25
C GLY A 29 -8.37 -8.82 -0.14
N VAL A 30 -9.26 -9.06 0.84
CA VAL A 30 -10.56 -9.70 0.69
C VAL A 30 -10.43 -11.00 -0.13
N MET A 31 -9.47 -11.83 0.26
CA MET A 31 -9.14 -13.07 -0.43
C MET A 31 -8.95 -14.23 0.55
N HIS A 32 -9.17 -15.46 0.09
CA HIS A 32 -8.91 -16.63 0.92
C HIS A 32 -7.40 -16.76 1.25
N VAL A 33 -7.08 -17.29 2.43
CA VAL A 33 -5.70 -17.46 2.92
C VAL A 33 -4.82 -18.23 1.92
N SER A 34 -5.36 -19.28 1.30
CA SER A 34 -4.60 -20.05 0.29
C SER A 34 -4.31 -19.22 -0.97
N THR A 35 -5.21 -18.34 -1.38
CA THR A 35 -5.02 -17.43 -2.51
C THR A 35 -3.93 -16.42 -2.22
N ALA A 36 -3.97 -15.80 -1.03
CA ALA A 36 -2.93 -14.90 -0.55
C ALA A 36 -1.56 -15.58 -0.53
N PHE A 37 -1.48 -16.79 0.03
CA PHE A 37 -0.25 -17.57 0.06
C PHE A 37 0.29 -17.88 -1.34
N ASN A 38 -0.57 -18.38 -2.24
CA ASN A 38 -0.17 -18.79 -3.58
C ASN A 38 0.35 -17.61 -4.41
N PHE A 39 -0.32 -16.46 -4.38
CA PHE A 39 0.18 -15.27 -5.09
C PHE A 39 1.43 -14.69 -4.44
N SER A 40 1.53 -14.71 -3.12
CA SER A 40 2.75 -14.29 -2.41
C SER A 40 3.95 -15.15 -2.82
N LYS A 41 3.77 -16.47 -2.97
CA LYS A 41 4.82 -17.36 -3.46
C LYS A 41 5.25 -17.07 -4.89
N LYS A 42 4.31 -16.83 -5.80
CA LYS A 42 4.64 -16.40 -7.18
C LYS A 42 5.40 -15.09 -7.22
N LEU A 43 5.05 -14.14 -6.34
CA LEU A 43 5.74 -12.86 -6.22
C LEU A 43 7.16 -13.01 -5.63
N GLU A 44 7.35 -13.94 -4.69
CA GLU A 44 8.67 -14.32 -4.16
C GLU A 44 9.56 -14.95 -5.25
N GLU A 45 9.04 -15.88 -6.05
CA GLU A 45 9.75 -16.48 -7.19
C GLU A 45 10.20 -15.43 -8.22
N ARG A 46 9.46 -14.32 -8.34
CA ARG A 46 9.79 -13.18 -9.20
C ARG A 46 10.76 -12.18 -8.54
N GLY A 47 11.12 -12.41 -7.28
CA GLY A 47 11.98 -11.57 -6.46
C GLY A 47 11.34 -10.25 -6.05
N LEU A 48 10.01 -10.17 -5.96
CA LEU A 48 9.28 -8.96 -5.57
C LEU A 48 8.89 -8.96 -4.09
N LEU A 49 8.85 -10.14 -3.48
CA LEU A 49 8.61 -10.33 -2.05
C LEU A 49 9.68 -11.23 -1.46
N SER A 50 9.90 -11.10 -0.15
CA SER A 50 10.66 -12.05 0.66
C SER A 50 9.81 -12.56 1.80
N PHE A 51 9.89 -13.87 2.07
CA PHE A 51 9.24 -14.48 3.23
C PHE A 51 10.15 -14.43 4.44
N SER A 52 9.60 -14.06 5.59
CA SER A 52 10.28 -14.08 6.88
C SER A 52 9.45 -14.79 7.95
N LYS A 53 10.14 -15.37 8.93
CA LYS A 53 9.52 -15.83 10.17
C LYS A 53 10.08 -14.97 11.30
N LYS A 54 9.21 -14.23 11.99
CA LYS A 54 9.63 -13.45 13.16
C LYS A 54 9.88 -14.41 14.32
N GLU A 55 11.00 -14.27 15.02
CA GLU A 55 11.31 -15.12 16.20
C GLU A 55 10.23 -15.00 17.28
N SER A 56 9.64 -13.80 17.41
CA SER A 56 8.56 -13.47 18.35
C SER A 56 7.21 -14.09 17.97
N ASP A 57 7.02 -14.50 16.71
CA ASP A 57 5.78 -15.13 16.24
C ASP A 57 6.08 -16.26 15.26
N LYS A 58 6.31 -17.45 15.81
CA LYS A 58 6.56 -18.67 15.04
C LYS A 58 5.33 -19.21 14.31
N ARG A 59 4.12 -18.69 14.61
CA ARG A 59 2.86 -19.19 14.04
C ARG A 59 2.57 -18.56 12.69
N ASN A 60 3.01 -17.31 12.49
CA ASN A 60 2.70 -16.55 11.29
C ASN A 60 3.90 -16.47 10.34
N THR A 61 3.59 -16.59 9.06
CA THR A 61 4.53 -16.32 7.98
C THR A 61 4.33 -14.89 7.53
N TYR A 62 5.39 -14.09 7.59
CA TYR A 62 5.39 -12.70 7.17
C TYR A 62 6.00 -12.58 5.78
N ILE A 63 5.54 -11.58 5.04
CA ILE A 63 6.12 -11.17 3.77
C ILE A 63 6.43 -9.68 3.80
N GLU A 64 7.50 -9.32 3.09
CA GLU A 64 7.97 -7.94 2.94
C GLU A 64 8.34 -7.70 1.48
N LEU A 65 8.25 -6.45 1.03
CA LEU A 65 8.73 -6.07 -0.30
C LEU A 65 10.25 -6.17 -0.35
N THR A 66 10.77 -6.72 -1.45
CA THR A 66 12.17 -6.52 -1.79
C THR A 66 12.34 -5.12 -2.39
N GLU A 67 13.59 -4.65 -2.50
CA GLU A 67 13.90 -3.39 -3.21
C GLU A 67 13.30 -3.37 -4.63
N LYS A 68 13.38 -4.50 -5.34
CA LYS A 68 12.79 -4.66 -6.68
C LYS A 68 11.26 -4.60 -6.64
N GLY A 69 10.63 -5.20 -5.63
CA GLY A 69 9.18 -5.14 -5.43
C GLY A 69 8.70 -3.72 -5.19
N GLU A 70 9.39 -3.00 -4.33
CA GLU A 70 9.12 -1.60 -4.03
C GLU A 70 9.30 -0.70 -5.26
N GLU A 71 10.40 -0.85 -6.00
CA GLU A 71 10.64 -0.07 -7.23
C GLU A 71 9.50 -0.23 -8.26
N ILE A 72 9.00 -1.46 -8.44
CA ILE A 72 7.89 -1.74 -9.34
C ILE A 72 6.60 -1.08 -8.84
N LEU A 73 6.31 -1.17 -7.54
CA LEU A 73 5.13 -0.55 -6.94
C LEU A 73 5.16 0.97 -7.13
N LEU A 74 6.29 1.61 -6.84
CA LEU A 74 6.46 3.05 -6.99
C LEU A 74 6.31 3.49 -8.45
N LYS A 75 6.89 2.75 -9.40
CA LYS A 75 6.69 3.02 -10.84
C LYS A 75 5.22 2.93 -11.26
N LEU A 76 4.46 1.99 -10.70
CA LEU A 76 3.04 1.86 -10.98
C LEU A 76 2.26 3.05 -10.42
N MET A 77 2.56 3.48 -9.20
CA MET A 77 1.99 4.68 -8.60
C MET A 77 2.30 5.95 -9.40
N GLU A 78 3.53 6.11 -9.88
CA GLU A 78 3.92 7.25 -10.74
C GLU A 78 3.22 7.25 -12.11
N SER A 79 2.85 6.07 -12.61
CA SER A 79 2.16 5.90 -13.89
C SER A 79 0.63 6.06 -13.78
N TYR A 80 0.11 6.20 -12.55
CA TYR A 80 -1.32 6.36 -12.32
C TYR A 80 -1.82 7.68 -12.94
N ASP A 81 -2.80 7.58 -13.83
CA ASP A 81 -3.54 8.71 -14.38
C ASP A 81 -5.01 8.63 -13.92
N PRO A 82 -5.45 9.52 -13.01
CA PRO A 82 -6.82 9.49 -12.51
C PRO A 82 -7.86 9.79 -13.60
N THR A 83 -7.49 10.51 -14.66
CA THR A 83 -8.43 10.87 -15.75
C THR A 83 -8.86 9.66 -16.58
N GLN A 84 -8.10 8.56 -16.52
CA GLN A 84 -8.45 7.29 -17.15
C GLN A 84 -9.31 6.40 -16.25
N ASN A 85 -9.58 6.80 -15.01
CA ASN A 85 -10.34 6.01 -14.05
C ASN A 85 -11.83 6.40 -14.06
N ALA A 86 -12.71 5.43 -14.35
CA ALA A 86 -14.15 5.67 -14.43
C ALA A 86 -14.78 6.10 -13.10
N VAL A 87 -14.29 5.59 -11.96
CA VAL A 87 -14.78 5.98 -10.62
C VAL A 87 -14.40 7.42 -10.31
N PHE A 88 -13.15 7.81 -10.60
CA PHE A 88 -12.69 9.18 -10.46
C PHE A 88 -13.56 10.14 -11.29
N ASN A 89 -13.73 9.85 -12.58
CA ASN A 89 -14.53 10.68 -13.49
C ASN A 89 -16.00 10.77 -13.08
N GLY A 90 -16.58 9.64 -12.63
CA GLY A 90 -17.95 9.60 -12.13
C GLY A 90 -18.17 10.40 -10.84
N ALA A 91 -17.12 10.59 -10.03
CA ALA A 91 -17.16 11.38 -8.81
C ALA A 91 -16.89 12.88 -9.02
N LEU A 92 -16.37 13.29 -10.19
CA LEU A 92 -16.07 14.70 -10.49
C LEU A 92 -17.28 15.64 -10.31
N PRO A 93 -18.50 15.32 -10.77
CA PRO A 93 -19.65 16.19 -10.58
C PRO A 93 -19.96 16.46 -9.11
N LEU A 94 -19.76 15.46 -8.23
CA LEU A 94 -19.94 15.62 -6.79
C LEU A 94 -18.85 16.50 -6.20
N ARG A 95 -17.59 16.32 -6.63
CA ARG A 95 -16.48 17.18 -6.20
C ARG A 95 -16.68 18.63 -6.61
N ASP A 96 -17.12 18.86 -7.84
CA ASP A 96 -17.30 20.22 -8.37
C ASP A 96 -18.49 20.93 -7.67
N LEU A 97 -19.49 20.17 -7.21
CA LEU A 97 -20.63 20.71 -6.45
C LEU A 97 -20.28 21.00 -4.98
N TYR A 98 -19.57 20.10 -4.30
CA TYR A 98 -19.32 20.16 -2.86
C TYR A 98 -17.92 20.67 -2.47
N GLY A 99 -17.04 20.88 -3.45
CA GLY A 99 -15.64 21.28 -3.25
C GLY A 99 -14.71 20.15 -2.77
N LYS A 100 -15.21 18.91 -2.62
CA LYS A 100 -14.44 17.74 -2.16
C LYS A 100 -15.04 16.43 -2.69
N PHE A 101 -14.23 15.37 -2.76
CA PHE A 101 -14.72 14.02 -3.09
C PHE A 101 -15.73 13.52 -2.06
N PRO A 102 -16.69 12.66 -2.46
CA PRO A 102 -17.69 12.12 -1.55
C PRO A 102 -17.04 11.22 -0.48
N GLU A 103 -17.50 11.34 0.77
CA GLU A 103 -17.01 10.53 1.89
C GLU A 103 -17.63 9.11 1.93
N ILE A 104 -18.73 8.89 1.21
CA ILE A 104 -19.42 7.60 1.07
C ILE A 104 -19.69 6.90 2.43
N LEU A 105 -20.16 7.68 3.42
CA LEU A 105 -20.28 7.27 4.83
C LEU A 105 -21.16 6.01 5.03
N GLU A 106 -22.26 5.90 4.28
CA GLU A 106 -23.17 4.76 4.36
C GLU A 106 -22.47 3.46 3.94
N MET A 107 -21.69 3.50 2.87
CA MET A 107 -20.90 2.34 2.42
C MET A 107 -19.81 1.99 3.43
N MET A 108 -19.10 2.99 3.97
CA MET A 108 -18.09 2.76 5.01
C MET A 108 -18.68 2.09 6.25
N CYS A 109 -19.90 2.49 6.66
CA CYS A 109 -20.61 1.87 7.76
C CYS A 109 -20.97 0.41 7.46
N ILE A 110 -21.48 0.10 6.27
CA ILE A 110 -21.78 -1.27 5.85
C ILE A 110 -20.53 -2.14 5.86
N ILE A 111 -19.42 -1.66 5.27
CA ILE A 111 -18.15 -2.39 5.23
C ILE A 111 -17.64 -2.67 6.66
N ARG A 112 -17.64 -1.66 7.53
CA ARG A 112 -17.23 -1.83 8.94
C ARG A 112 -18.07 -2.89 9.66
N ASN A 113 -19.38 -2.92 9.45
CA ASN A 113 -20.26 -3.90 10.11
C ASN A 113 -20.09 -5.34 9.56
N ILE A 114 -19.59 -5.49 8.33
CA ILE A 114 -19.31 -6.81 7.74
C ILE A 114 -17.92 -7.31 8.16
N TYR A 115 -16.91 -6.43 8.10
CA TYR A 115 -15.50 -6.83 8.21
C TYR A 115 -14.84 -6.47 9.55
N GLY A 116 -15.49 -5.67 10.39
CA GLY A 116 -14.97 -5.24 11.69
C GLY A 116 -14.14 -3.96 11.65
N ASP A 117 -13.92 -3.38 12.82
CA ASP A 117 -13.13 -2.14 12.99
C ASP A 117 -11.65 -2.35 12.64
N ASP A 118 -11.13 -3.53 12.93
CA ASP A 118 -9.77 -3.92 12.61
C ASP A 118 -9.52 -4.02 11.10
N PHE A 119 -10.55 -4.20 10.27
CA PHE A 119 -10.43 -4.06 8.82
C PHE A 119 -10.26 -2.60 8.40
N MET A 120 -10.94 -1.67 9.08
CA MET A 120 -10.94 -0.26 8.71
C MET A 120 -9.56 0.42 8.88
N GLN A 121 -8.71 -0.12 9.76
CA GLN A 121 -7.36 0.38 10.02
C GLN A 121 -6.47 0.45 8.77
N ILE A 122 -6.72 -0.40 7.75
CA ILE A 122 -5.93 -0.37 6.51
C ILE A 122 -6.13 0.93 5.73
N PHE A 123 -7.33 1.52 5.79
CA PHE A 123 -7.61 2.77 5.09
C PHE A 123 -6.83 3.91 5.73
N GLU A 124 -6.91 4.04 7.06
CA GLU A 124 -6.19 5.06 7.84
C GLU A 124 -4.69 5.00 7.56
N LYS A 125 -4.09 3.81 7.73
CA LYS A 125 -2.65 3.61 7.53
C LYS A 125 -2.22 3.82 6.08
N SER A 126 -3.07 3.47 5.11
CA SER A 126 -2.77 3.72 3.69
C SER A 126 -2.77 5.22 3.38
N PHE A 127 -3.74 5.98 3.88
CA PHE A 127 -3.80 7.43 3.69
C PHE A 127 -2.63 8.13 4.36
N GLU A 128 -2.35 7.82 5.63
CA GLU A 128 -1.22 8.40 6.36
C GLU A 128 0.11 8.16 5.63
N ASN A 129 0.35 6.93 5.15
CA ASN A 129 1.56 6.62 4.42
C ASN A 129 1.64 7.38 3.09
N ILE A 130 0.53 7.53 2.35
CA ILE A 130 0.54 8.30 1.10
C ILE A 130 0.84 9.78 1.37
N GLU A 131 0.20 10.37 2.36
CA GLU A 131 0.41 11.77 2.72
C GLU A 131 1.84 12.04 3.19
N ASN A 132 2.41 11.13 3.99
CA ASN A 132 3.75 11.27 4.55
C ASN A 132 4.84 10.96 3.53
N ASP A 133 4.67 9.93 2.70
CA ASP A 133 5.73 9.41 1.84
C ASP A 133 5.69 10.00 0.43
N PHE A 134 4.59 10.64 0.01
CA PHE A 134 4.44 11.16 -1.34
C PHE A 134 4.15 12.67 -1.38
N VAL A 135 4.43 13.26 -2.53
CA VAL A 135 4.02 14.62 -2.91
C VAL A 135 3.38 14.59 -4.29
N GLU A 136 2.30 15.34 -4.46
CA GLU A 136 1.70 15.51 -5.77
C GLU A 136 2.39 16.64 -6.53
N LYS A 137 2.90 16.36 -7.73
CA LYS A 137 3.49 17.35 -8.63
C LYS A 137 3.00 17.11 -10.05
N ASN A 138 2.34 18.13 -10.63
CA ASN A 138 1.75 18.06 -11.98
C ASN A 138 0.79 16.87 -12.16
N GLY A 139 -0.04 16.57 -11.16
CA GLY A 139 -0.99 15.46 -11.20
C GLY A 139 -0.37 14.06 -11.07
N LYS A 140 0.91 13.96 -10.68
CA LYS A 140 1.61 12.70 -10.43
C LYS A 140 2.06 12.60 -8.97
N LEU A 141 1.93 11.41 -8.40
CA LEU A 141 2.45 11.08 -7.07
C LEU A 141 3.93 10.72 -7.18
N LEU A 142 4.78 11.47 -6.48
CA LEU A 142 6.22 11.21 -6.41
C LEU A 142 6.60 10.90 -4.96
N LYS A 143 7.43 9.86 -4.75
CA LYS A 143 7.96 9.56 -3.42
C LYS A 143 8.83 10.74 -2.95
N ARG A 144 8.63 11.18 -1.70
CA ARG A 144 9.50 12.16 -1.05
C ARG A 144 10.90 11.58 -0.98
N LYS A 145 11.90 12.37 -1.40
CA LYS A 145 13.29 11.98 -1.18
C LYS A 145 13.54 12.06 0.32
N GLU A 146 13.95 10.95 0.93
CA GLU A 146 14.52 10.99 2.27
C GLU A 146 15.66 12.01 2.25
N SER A 147 15.51 13.08 3.04
CA SER A 147 16.66 13.90 3.41
C SER A 147 17.59 12.99 4.20
N LYS A 148 18.65 12.50 3.54
CA LYS A 148 19.82 12.01 4.25
C LYS A 148 20.29 13.17 5.12
N GLU A 149 19.92 13.19 6.39
CA GLU A 149 20.67 13.90 7.39
C GLU A 149 22.06 13.27 7.38
N THR A 150 22.97 13.89 6.63
CA THR A 150 24.39 13.72 6.81
C THR A 150 24.64 14.08 8.26
N LYS A 151 24.81 13.08 9.12
CA LYS A 151 25.44 13.28 10.43
C LYS A 151 26.86 13.75 10.13
N GLU A 152 27.05 15.07 10.07
CA GLU A 152 28.39 15.65 10.16
C GLU A 152 28.94 15.23 11.52
N GLU A 153 29.95 14.36 11.48
CA GLU A 153 30.78 14.09 12.65
C GLU A 153 31.42 15.40 13.10
N PRO A 154 31.41 15.73 14.40
CA PRO A 154 32.02 16.96 14.88
C PRO A 154 33.53 16.88 14.64
N VAL A 155 34.03 17.80 13.80
CA VAL A 155 35.46 18.02 13.62
C VAL A 155 36.05 18.41 14.97
N THR A 156 36.78 17.49 15.58
CA THR A 156 37.62 17.76 16.74
C THR A 156 38.80 18.62 16.30
N HIS A 157 38.72 19.92 16.58
CA HIS A 157 39.91 20.77 16.51
C HIS A 157 40.87 20.38 17.64
N SER A 158 42.05 19.90 17.23
CA SER A 158 43.24 19.73 18.06
C SER A 158 44.04 21.02 18.07
#